data_AF-A0A6V7Y8L7-F1
#
_entry.id   AF-A0A6V7Y8L7-F1
#
_cell.length_a   1.000
_cell.length_b   1.000
_cell.length_c   1.000
_cell.angle_alpha   90.00
_cell.angle_beta   90.00
_cell.angle_gamma   90.00
#
_symmetry.space_group_name_H-M   'P 1'
#
loop_
_entity.id
_entity.type
_entity.pdbx_description
1 polymer ?
#
loop_
_entity_poly.entity_id
_entity_poly.type
_entity_poly.pdbx_seq_one_letter_code
_entity_poly.pdbx_strand_id
1 'polypeptide(L)'
;MCLVVNAIITGWLSIVGAVYCTYPRFIYFAGSAGLALWGCETVAEMILAINRCIELSSRTWAEFLFHGKRTYIWMIVPTLYGLWFFIFEMPIHFSGIFVSWFFNPHVGYLDDFGKKYYSHLHTVHNYFVIVMLSSTYFTFATILSLKTMKHKISTSAQTSRAQKMTFVQVILISSINAVAAAIYVYMQFARISEVLILTGQFTWMLAHGKTLGIGI
;
A
#
# COMPACT_ATOMS: atom_id res chain seq x y z
N MET A 1 -7.98 -1.14 10.28
CA MET A 1 -7.07 -0.46 11.24
C MET A 1 -6.39 0.76 10.64
N CYS A 2 -5.79 0.69 9.45
CA CYS A 2 -5.13 1.88 8.84
C CYS A 2 -6.09 3.08 8.62
N LEU A 3 -7.37 2.83 8.30
CA LEU A 3 -8.40 3.88 8.19
C LEU A 3 -8.58 4.71 9.47
N VAL A 4 -8.31 4.12 10.64
CA VAL A 4 -8.36 4.86 11.90
C VAL A 4 -7.29 5.95 11.88
N VAL A 5 -6.08 5.64 11.40
CA VAL A 5 -5.00 6.62 11.32
C VAL A 5 -5.25 7.60 10.17
N ASN A 6 -5.37 7.09 8.95
CA ASN A 6 -5.32 7.93 7.75
C ASN A 6 -6.62 8.69 7.45
N ALA A 7 -7.77 8.29 8.03
CA ALA A 7 -9.04 8.99 7.87
C ALA A 7 -9.55 9.60 9.19
N ILE A 8 -9.77 8.78 10.23
CA ILE A 8 -10.42 9.26 11.47
C ILE A 8 -9.50 10.20 12.26
N ILE A 9 -8.29 9.74 12.59
CA ILE A 9 -7.30 10.52 13.35
C ILE A 9 -6.85 11.73 12.52
N THR A 10 -6.54 11.53 11.23
CA THR A 10 -6.27 12.65 10.31
C THR A 10 -7.38 13.68 10.38
N GLY A 11 -8.64 13.30 10.18
CA GLY A 11 -9.77 14.23 10.17
C GLY A 11 -9.97 14.97 11.49
N TRP A 12 -9.83 14.29 12.64
CA TRP A 12 -9.89 14.95 13.94
C TRP A 12 -8.75 15.97 14.12
N LEU A 13 -7.51 15.58 13.80
CA LEU A 13 -6.35 16.48 13.87
C LEU A 13 -6.50 17.68 12.92
N SER A 14 -7.13 17.48 11.76
CA SER A 14 -7.45 18.54 10.80
C SER A 14 -8.44 19.56 11.35
N ILE A 15 -9.52 19.12 12.01
CA ILE A 15 -10.53 20.04 12.60
C ILE A 15 -9.88 20.95 13.66
N VAL A 16 -8.97 20.40 14.46
CA VAL A 16 -8.27 21.15 15.51
C VAL A 16 -7.10 21.98 14.95
N GLY A 17 -6.72 21.79 13.69
CA GLY A 17 -5.54 22.43 13.10
C GLY A 17 -4.23 22.00 13.77
N ALA A 18 -4.16 20.75 14.23
CA ALA A 18 -3.04 20.26 15.03
C ALA A 18 -1.74 20.20 14.21
N VAL A 19 -0.63 20.46 14.90
CA VAL A 19 0.73 20.18 14.42
C VAL A 19 1.40 19.21 15.39
N TYR A 20 2.58 18.70 15.06
CA TYR A 20 3.31 17.79 15.95
C TYR A 20 3.37 18.27 17.41
N CYS A 21 3.64 19.54 17.64
CA CYS A 21 3.74 20.14 18.97
C CYS A 21 2.42 20.21 19.75
N THR A 22 1.26 20.07 19.10
CA THR A 22 -0.06 20.10 19.78
C THR A 22 -0.27 18.83 20.60
N TYR A 23 0.02 17.66 20.02
CA TYR A 23 -0.16 16.36 20.66
C TYR A 23 1.01 15.40 20.35
N PRO A 24 2.24 15.71 20.82
CA PRO A 24 3.46 15.06 20.32
C PRO A 24 3.49 13.55 20.52
N ARG A 25 3.08 13.07 21.70
CA ARG A 25 3.03 11.61 21.98
C ARG A 25 1.99 10.90 21.11
N PHE A 26 0.81 11.49 20.99
CA PHE A 26 -0.29 10.89 20.21
C PHE A 26 0.04 10.86 18.72
N ILE A 27 0.53 11.97 18.16
CA ILE A 27 0.91 12.08 16.75
C ILE A 27 2.08 11.14 16.44
N TYR A 28 3.06 11.02 17.33
CA TYR A 28 4.17 10.07 17.18
C TYR A 28 3.65 8.62 17.05
N PHE A 29 2.85 8.14 18.02
CA PHE A 29 2.34 6.77 17.98
C PHE A 29 1.38 6.52 16.83
N ALA A 30 0.51 7.49 16.50
CA ALA A 30 -0.39 7.38 15.36
C ALA A 30 0.39 7.33 14.04
N GLY A 31 1.43 8.14 13.90
CA GLY A 31 2.34 8.15 12.77
C GLY A 31 3.09 6.84 12.58
N SER A 32 3.71 6.33 13.66
CA SER A 32 4.36 5.00 13.66
C SER A 32 3.37 3.91 13.28
N ALA A 33 2.15 3.93 13.84
CA ALA A 33 1.12 2.94 13.54
C ALA A 33 0.66 3.03 12.08
N GLY A 34 0.49 4.23 11.54
CA GLY A 34 0.13 4.45 10.14
C GLY A 34 1.17 3.86 9.20
N LEU A 35 2.45 4.13 9.45
CA LEU A 35 3.55 3.65 8.64
C LEU A 35 3.75 2.13 8.75
N ALA A 36 3.61 1.57 9.94
CA ALA A 36 3.65 0.13 10.18
C ALA A 36 2.52 -0.60 9.45
N LEU A 37 1.31 -0.06 9.50
CA LEU A 37 0.15 -0.62 8.82
C LEU A 37 0.29 -0.52 7.30
N TRP A 38 0.86 0.57 6.77
CA TRP A 38 1.22 0.71 5.36
C TRP A 38 2.21 -0.39 4.92
N GLY A 39 3.31 -0.59 5.68
CA GLY A 39 4.28 -1.64 5.40
C GLY A 39 3.66 -3.05 5.45
N CYS A 40 2.85 -3.33 6.47
CA CYS A 40 2.13 -4.59 6.60
C CYS A 40 1.17 -4.85 5.43
N GLU A 41 0.38 -3.85 5.05
CA GLU A 41 -0.64 -3.98 4.02
C GLU A 41 -0.02 -4.18 2.64
N THR A 42 0.96 -3.36 2.28
CA THR A 42 1.66 -3.48 0.99
C THR A 42 2.41 -4.81 0.83
N VAL A 43 3.03 -5.35 1.88
CA VAL A 43 3.65 -6.70 1.83
C VAL A 43 2.59 -7.79 1.70
N ALA A 44 1.48 -7.69 2.43
CA ALA A 44 0.38 -8.65 2.29
C ALA A 44 -0.21 -8.62 0.86
N GLU A 45 -0.33 -7.44 0.27
CA GLU A 45 -0.77 -7.28 -1.12
C GLU A 45 0.21 -7.94 -2.11
N MET A 46 1.52 -7.76 -1.93
CA MET A 46 2.51 -8.42 -2.79
C MET A 46 2.40 -9.95 -2.73
N ILE A 47 2.24 -10.52 -1.53
CA ILE A 47 2.03 -11.95 -1.35
C ILE A 47 0.74 -12.40 -2.05
N LEU A 48 -0.34 -11.64 -1.91
CA LEU A 48 -1.61 -11.93 -2.58
C LEU A 48 -1.48 -11.88 -4.10
N ALA A 49 -0.78 -10.88 -4.65
CA ALA A 49 -0.54 -10.76 -6.08
C ALA A 49 0.27 -11.94 -6.62
N ILE A 50 1.33 -12.36 -5.90
CA ILE A 50 2.12 -13.56 -6.23
C ILE A 50 1.24 -14.82 -6.23
N ASN A 51 0.43 -15.01 -5.18
CA ASN A 51 -0.50 -16.14 -5.11
C ASN A 51 -1.43 -16.18 -6.34
N ARG A 52 -1.99 -15.03 -6.74
CA ARG A 52 -2.86 -14.94 -7.92
C ARG A 52 -2.13 -15.21 -9.24
N CYS A 53 -0.91 -14.74 -9.39
CA CYS A 53 -0.07 -15.05 -10.55
C CYS A 53 0.25 -16.55 -10.64
N ILE A 54 0.59 -17.19 -9.51
CA ILE A 54 0.85 -18.63 -9.45
C ILE A 54 -0.43 -19.42 -9.75
N GLU A 55 -1.57 -19.04 -9.17
CA GLU A 55 -2.86 -19.71 -9.40
C GLU A 55 -3.28 -19.68 -10.88
N LEU A 56 -3.04 -18.54 -11.56
CA LEU A 56 -3.30 -18.40 -12.99
C LEU A 56 -2.38 -19.26 -13.86
N SER A 57 -1.15 -19.50 -13.40
CA SER A 57 -0.09 -20.22 -14.12
C SER A 57 -0.18 -21.72 -13.89
N SER A 58 -0.36 -22.15 -12.64
CA SER A 58 -0.53 -23.52 -12.22
C SER A 58 -1.31 -23.60 -10.90
N ARG A 59 -2.51 -24.17 -10.97
CA ARG A 59 -3.36 -24.40 -9.80
C ARG A 59 -2.70 -25.32 -8.78
N THR A 60 -1.95 -26.33 -9.23
CA THR A 60 -1.24 -27.28 -8.36
C THR A 60 -0.20 -26.58 -7.47
N TRP A 61 0.57 -25.64 -8.05
CA TRP A 61 1.55 -24.89 -7.27
C TRP A 61 0.90 -23.90 -6.29
N ALA A 62 -0.20 -23.26 -6.69
CA ALA A 62 -0.94 -22.39 -5.78
C ALA A 62 -1.52 -23.17 -4.60
N GLU A 63 -2.11 -24.34 -4.86
CA GLU A 63 -2.62 -25.23 -3.82
C GLU A 63 -1.48 -25.72 -2.91
N PHE A 64 -0.33 -26.07 -3.48
CA PHE A 64 0.83 -26.47 -2.67
C PHE A 64 1.33 -25.32 -1.78
N LEU A 65 1.47 -24.10 -2.29
CA LEU A 65 2.10 -23.00 -1.54
C LEU A 65 1.14 -22.28 -0.58
N PHE A 66 -0.13 -22.12 -0.96
CA PHE A 66 -1.06 -21.20 -0.30
C PHE A 66 -2.32 -21.86 0.27
N HIS A 67 -2.50 -23.18 0.17
CA HIS A 67 -3.73 -23.83 0.66
C HIS A 67 -3.70 -24.16 2.17
N GLY A 68 -4.89 -24.11 2.78
CA GLY A 68 -5.13 -24.54 4.15
C GLY A 68 -4.35 -23.71 5.18
N LYS A 69 -3.67 -24.38 6.11
CA LYS A 69 -2.96 -23.71 7.21
C LYS A 69 -1.73 -22.90 6.75
N ARG A 70 -1.23 -23.15 5.53
CA ARG A 70 -0.03 -22.49 4.99
C ARG A 70 -0.26 -21.01 4.70
N THR A 71 -1.49 -20.60 4.36
CA THR A 71 -1.82 -19.18 4.17
C THR A 71 -1.56 -18.37 5.43
N TYR A 72 -1.90 -18.90 6.61
CA TYR A 72 -1.65 -18.22 7.88
C TYR A 72 -0.17 -18.02 8.15
N ILE A 73 0.68 -18.97 7.73
CA ILE A 73 2.14 -18.82 7.82
C ILE A 73 2.61 -17.65 6.94
N TRP A 74 2.10 -17.54 5.72
CA TRP A 74 2.39 -16.40 4.85
C TRP A 74 1.92 -15.07 5.42
N MET A 75 0.83 -15.03 6.19
CA MET A 75 0.33 -13.81 6.86
C MET A 75 1.16 -13.38 8.08
N ILE A 76 2.00 -14.27 8.64
CA ILE A 76 2.95 -13.90 9.69
C ILE A 76 4.02 -12.95 9.12
N VAL A 77 4.44 -13.14 7.87
CA VAL A 77 5.50 -12.34 7.24
C VAL A 77 5.15 -10.84 7.18
N PRO A 78 3.99 -10.41 6.63
CA PRO A 78 3.57 -9.01 6.66
C PRO A 78 3.42 -8.47 8.09
N THR A 79 2.92 -9.29 9.01
CA THR A 79 2.70 -8.88 10.41
C THR A 79 4.02 -8.57 11.11
N LEU A 80 5.02 -9.45 10.98
CA LEU A 80 6.35 -9.23 11.54
C LEU A 80 7.05 -8.02 10.90
N TYR A 81 6.89 -7.84 9.58
CA TYR A 81 7.45 -6.70 8.87
C TYR A 81 6.82 -5.37 9.34
N GLY A 82 5.50 -5.32 9.51
CA GLY A 82 4.80 -4.16 10.04
C GLY A 82 5.21 -3.85 11.49
N LEU A 83 5.35 -4.87 12.34
CA LEU A 83 5.86 -4.70 13.71
C LEU A 83 7.29 -4.16 13.73
N TRP A 84 8.13 -4.65 12.81
CA TRP A 84 9.49 -4.13 12.66
C TRP A 84 9.49 -2.66 12.22
N PHE A 85 8.65 -2.28 11.25
CA PHE A 85 8.42 -0.87 10.88
C PHE A 85 7.96 -0.04 12.08
N PHE A 86 7.03 -0.55 12.90
CA PHE A 86 6.52 0.20 14.04
C PHE A 86 7.61 0.58 15.07
N ILE A 87 8.54 -0.33 15.32
CA ILE A 87 9.56 -0.19 16.37
C ILE A 87 10.79 0.57 15.86
N PHE A 88 11.23 0.28 14.63
CA PHE A 88 12.53 0.71 14.14
C PHE A 88 12.47 1.83 13.10
N GLU A 89 11.32 2.04 12.46
CA GLU A 89 11.20 3.06 11.42
C GLU A 89 10.88 4.43 11.99
N MET A 90 11.41 5.48 11.37
CA MET A 90 11.09 6.86 11.74
C MET A 90 9.60 7.15 11.49
N PRO A 91 8.85 7.69 12.46
CA PRO A 91 7.44 7.99 12.25
C PRO A 91 7.24 9.16 11.30
N ILE A 92 6.09 9.14 10.63
CA ILE A 92 5.52 10.29 9.96
C ILE A 92 4.75 11.16 10.97
N HIS A 93 4.77 12.47 10.77
CA HIS A 93 4.17 13.46 11.65
C HIS A 93 3.05 14.19 10.93
N PHE A 94 1.93 14.39 11.62
CA PHE A 94 0.82 15.14 11.07
C PHE A 94 1.14 16.64 10.99
N SER A 95 0.80 17.25 9.86
CA SER A 95 0.82 18.70 9.66
C SER A 95 -0.57 19.19 9.28
N GLY A 96 -1.17 20.01 10.16
CA GLY A 96 -2.46 20.66 9.90
C GLY A 96 -2.45 21.65 8.74
N ILE A 97 -1.27 22.15 8.33
CA ILE A 97 -1.12 23.04 7.17
C ILE A 97 -1.54 22.33 5.89
N PHE A 98 -1.10 21.08 5.75
CA PHE A 98 -1.33 20.29 4.54
C PHE A 98 -2.32 19.15 4.75
N VAL A 99 -2.86 19.00 5.95
CA VAL A 99 -3.89 18.00 6.29
C VAL A 99 -3.40 16.58 5.96
N SER A 100 -2.11 16.30 6.22
CA SER A 100 -1.47 15.04 5.85
C SER A 100 -0.23 14.76 6.72
N TRP A 101 0.47 13.68 6.43
CA TRP A 101 1.54 13.10 7.24
C TRP A 101 2.87 13.09 6.51
N PHE A 102 3.94 13.55 7.18
CA PHE A 102 5.24 13.78 6.57
C PHE A 102 6.37 13.35 7.50
N PHE A 103 7.50 12.91 6.94
CA PHE A 103 8.67 12.64 7.77
C PHE A 103 9.26 13.93 8.36
N ASN A 104 9.27 15.03 7.61
CA ASN A 104 9.70 16.34 8.10
C ASN A 104 8.61 16.98 8.98
N PRO A 105 8.82 17.11 10.32
CA PRO A 105 7.84 17.73 11.22
C PRO A 105 7.70 19.24 11.01
N HIS A 106 8.62 19.89 10.29
CA HIS A 106 8.61 21.33 10.01
C HIS A 106 8.13 21.67 8.60
N VAL A 107 7.50 20.72 7.91
CA VAL A 107 6.99 20.91 6.54
C VAL A 107 6.11 22.17 6.46
N GLY A 108 6.34 23.00 5.44
CA GLY A 108 5.66 24.30 5.27
C GLY A 108 6.37 25.49 5.93
N TYR A 109 7.33 25.24 6.82
CA TYR A 109 8.17 26.28 7.44
C TYR A 109 9.64 26.14 7.07
N LEU A 110 10.19 24.93 7.20
CA LEU A 110 11.59 24.62 6.93
C LEU A 110 11.67 23.43 5.97
N ASP A 111 12.20 23.69 4.78
CA ASP A 111 12.49 22.64 3.80
C ASP A 111 13.65 21.77 4.27
N ASP A 112 13.55 20.45 4.08
CA ASP A 112 14.56 19.48 4.49
C ASP A 112 15.58 19.20 3.38
N PHE A 113 16.25 20.25 2.88
CA PHE A 113 17.27 20.11 1.82
C PHE A 113 18.46 19.25 2.25
N GLY A 114 18.76 19.23 3.55
CA GLY A 114 19.80 18.39 4.13
C GLY A 114 19.42 16.92 4.26
N LYS A 115 18.19 16.52 3.90
CA LYS A 115 17.66 15.16 4.04
C LYS A 115 17.78 14.62 5.46
N LYS A 116 17.64 15.48 6.46
CA LYS A 116 17.75 15.13 7.88
C LYS A 116 16.60 14.23 8.34
N TYR A 117 15.42 14.45 7.77
CA TYR A 117 14.20 13.70 8.03
C TYR A 117 13.86 12.74 6.88
N TYR A 118 14.82 12.47 6.00
CA TYR A 118 14.64 11.52 4.91
C TYR A 118 14.69 10.08 5.42
N SER A 119 13.68 9.27 5.06
CA SER A 119 13.69 7.85 5.36
C SER A 119 14.18 7.05 4.15
N HIS A 120 15.37 6.46 4.29
CA HIS A 120 15.92 5.54 3.31
C HIS A 120 15.08 4.28 3.19
N LEU A 121 14.67 3.70 4.31
CA LEU A 121 13.95 2.43 4.34
C LEU A 121 12.58 2.55 3.68
N HIS A 122 11.78 3.54 4.07
CA HIS A 122 10.46 3.77 3.49
C HIS A 122 10.55 4.04 1.98
N THR A 123 11.56 4.79 1.55
CA THR A 123 11.77 5.08 0.13
C THR A 123 12.11 3.81 -0.66
N VAL A 124 13.04 3.00 -0.17
CA VAL A 124 13.40 1.71 -0.79
C VAL A 124 12.20 0.77 -0.82
N HIS A 125 11.44 0.68 0.29
CA HIS A 125 10.21 -0.10 0.37
C HIS A 125 9.20 0.34 -0.69
N ASN A 126 8.92 1.63 -0.83
CA ASN A 126 7.96 2.13 -1.81
C ASN A 126 8.44 1.91 -3.25
N TYR A 127 9.75 2.01 -3.54
CA TYR A 127 10.26 1.60 -4.85
C TYR A 127 10.00 0.12 -5.12
N PHE A 128 10.23 -0.74 -4.13
CA PHE A 128 9.95 -2.17 -4.25
C PHE A 128 8.46 -2.44 -4.48
N VAL A 129 7.57 -1.76 -3.76
CA VAL A 129 6.11 -1.79 -3.96
C VAL A 129 5.78 -1.46 -5.42
N ILE A 130 6.26 -0.33 -5.94
CA ILE A 130 5.96 0.12 -7.31
C ILE A 130 6.44 -0.90 -8.34
N VAL A 131 7.68 -1.39 -8.22
CA VAL A 131 8.26 -2.34 -9.17
C VAL A 131 7.53 -3.68 -9.14
N MET A 132 7.30 -4.24 -7.95
CA MET A 132 6.64 -5.53 -7.79
C MET A 132 5.20 -5.48 -8.29
N LEU A 133 4.42 -4.47 -7.90
CA LEU A 133 3.03 -4.35 -8.36
C LEU A 133 2.96 -4.14 -9.87
N SER A 134 3.83 -3.32 -10.46
CA SER A 134 3.91 -3.14 -11.91
C SER A 134 4.24 -4.46 -12.64
N SER A 135 5.15 -5.26 -12.09
CA SER A 135 5.52 -6.57 -12.65
C SER A 135 4.34 -7.56 -12.66
N THR A 136 3.45 -7.48 -11.66
CA THR A 136 2.26 -8.35 -11.59
C THR A 136 1.25 -8.01 -12.68
N TYR A 137 1.12 -6.74 -13.07
CA TYR A 137 0.30 -6.32 -14.21
C TYR A 137 0.84 -6.86 -15.53
N PHE A 138 2.14 -6.75 -15.72
CA PHE A 138 2.79 -7.28 -16.92
C PHE A 138 2.59 -8.80 -17.02
N THR A 139 2.78 -9.50 -15.90
CA THR A 139 2.54 -10.95 -15.81
C THR A 139 1.08 -11.32 -16.11
N PHE A 140 0.12 -10.53 -15.64
CA PHE A 140 -1.29 -10.77 -15.96
C PHE A 140 -1.62 -10.54 -17.44
N ALA A 141 -1.18 -9.41 -17.98
CA ALA A 141 -1.42 -9.06 -19.38
C ALA A 141 -0.83 -10.10 -20.33
N THR A 142 0.36 -10.62 -20.01
CA THR A 142 1.01 -11.70 -20.76
C THR A 142 0.23 -13.01 -20.65
N ILE A 143 -0.16 -13.45 -19.45
CA ILE A 143 -0.96 -14.68 -19.26
C ILE A 143 -2.31 -14.57 -19.99
N LEU A 144 -3.00 -13.44 -19.89
CA LEU A 144 -4.30 -13.22 -20.54
C LEU A 144 -4.16 -13.25 -22.07
N SER A 145 -3.12 -12.60 -22.59
CA SER A 145 -2.80 -12.61 -24.03
C SER A 145 -2.51 -14.03 -24.51
N LEU A 146 -1.66 -14.78 -23.80
CA LEU A 146 -1.33 -16.17 -24.13
C LEU A 146 -2.54 -17.09 -24.06
N LYS A 147 -3.40 -16.95 -23.05
CA LYS A 147 -4.63 -17.75 -22.93
C LYS A 147 -5.64 -17.38 -24.01
N THR A 148 -5.78 -16.10 -24.37
CA THR A 148 -6.67 -15.66 -25.46
C THR A 148 -6.20 -16.20 -26.81
N MET A 149 -4.88 -16.21 -27.05
CA MET A 149 -4.30 -16.80 -28.25
C MET A 149 -4.51 -18.32 -28.31
N LYS A 150 -4.42 -19.02 -27.17
CA LYS A 150 -4.70 -20.48 -27.08
C LYS A 150 -6.20 -20.82 -27.10
N HIS A 151 -7.08 -19.95 -26.61
CA HIS A 151 -8.53 -20.20 -26.51
C HIS A 151 -9.26 -20.17 -27.86
N LYS A 152 -8.61 -19.72 -28.94
CA LYS A 152 -9.11 -19.99 -30.31
C LYS A 152 -9.20 -21.49 -30.65
N ILE A 153 -8.69 -22.39 -29.80
CA ILE A 153 -8.56 -23.84 -30.09
C ILE A 153 -9.30 -24.77 -29.10
N SER A 154 -9.80 -24.34 -27.93
CA SER A 154 -10.53 -25.28 -27.03
C SER A 154 -11.46 -24.62 -26.01
N THR A 155 -12.65 -25.20 -25.84
CA THR A 155 -13.76 -24.78 -24.98
C THR A 155 -13.62 -25.32 -23.55
N SER A 156 -13.41 -24.43 -22.58
CA SER A 156 -13.54 -24.68 -21.14
C SER A 156 -13.78 -23.35 -20.43
N ALA A 157 -15.01 -22.83 -20.54
CA ALA A 157 -15.36 -21.45 -20.17
C ALA A 157 -15.66 -21.22 -18.67
N GLN A 158 -15.76 -22.28 -17.85
CA GLN A 158 -16.41 -22.16 -16.53
C GLN A 158 -15.45 -21.87 -15.36
N THR A 159 -14.15 -22.11 -15.50
CA THR A 159 -13.15 -21.87 -14.44
C THR A 159 -12.69 -20.41 -14.33
N SER A 160 -13.15 -19.48 -15.19
CA SER A 160 -12.42 -18.20 -15.40
C SER A 160 -13.00 -16.94 -14.75
N ARG A 161 -14.30 -16.85 -14.43
CA ARG A 161 -14.90 -15.55 -14.05
C ARG A 161 -14.53 -15.09 -12.65
N ALA A 162 -14.64 -15.95 -11.64
CA ALA A 162 -14.31 -15.62 -10.25
C ALA A 162 -12.80 -15.35 -10.07
N GLN A 163 -11.95 -16.14 -10.71
CA GLN A 163 -10.49 -15.91 -10.73
C GLN A 163 -10.13 -14.60 -11.45
N LYS A 164 -10.77 -14.28 -12.58
CA LYS A 164 -10.58 -12.98 -13.26
C LYS A 164 -11.05 -11.80 -12.41
N MET A 165 -12.21 -11.91 -11.75
CA MET A 165 -12.77 -10.85 -10.89
C MET A 165 -11.84 -10.54 -9.72
N THR A 166 -11.40 -11.58 -9.00
CA THR A 166 -10.46 -11.42 -7.87
C THR A 166 -9.11 -10.89 -8.32
N PHE A 167 -8.63 -11.28 -9.51
CA PHE A 167 -7.41 -10.71 -10.08
C PHE A 167 -7.56 -9.21 -10.43
N VAL A 168 -8.64 -8.84 -11.14
CA VAL A 168 -8.91 -7.44 -11.50
C VAL A 168 -9.06 -6.57 -10.25
N GLN A 169 -9.68 -7.10 -9.20
CA GLN A 169 -9.74 -6.44 -7.90
C GLN A 169 -8.34 -6.16 -7.34
N VAL A 170 -7.44 -7.16 -7.31
CA VAL A 170 -6.06 -6.98 -6.86
C VAL A 170 -5.33 -5.94 -7.71
N ILE A 171 -5.54 -5.92 -9.04
CA ILE A 171 -4.95 -4.89 -9.92
C ILE A 171 -5.41 -3.49 -9.51
N LEU A 172 -6.71 -3.32 -9.28
CA LEU A 172 -7.28 -2.01 -8.99
C LEU A 172 -6.92 -1.49 -7.60
N ILE A 173 -6.63 -2.38 -6.64
CA ILE A 173 -6.15 -1.99 -5.31
C ILE A 173 -4.67 -1.60 -5.42
N SER A 174 -3.86 -2.46 -6.03
CA SER A 174 -2.42 -2.25 -6.19
C SER A 174 -2.08 -0.99 -6.99
N SER A 175 -2.94 -0.58 -7.94
CA SER A 175 -2.67 0.61 -8.74
C SER A 175 -2.80 1.87 -7.90
N ILE A 176 -3.74 1.87 -6.94
CA ILE A 176 -3.87 2.95 -5.96
C ILE A 176 -2.68 2.95 -5.01
N ASN A 177 -2.25 1.78 -4.53
CA ASN A 177 -1.06 1.67 -3.67
C ASN A 177 0.22 2.13 -4.38
N ALA A 178 0.40 1.78 -5.65
CA ALA A 178 1.54 2.24 -6.45
C ALA A 178 1.53 3.77 -6.64
N VAL A 179 0.37 4.37 -6.88
CA VAL A 179 0.24 5.84 -6.98
C VAL A 179 0.56 6.50 -5.64
N ALA A 180 -0.01 6.02 -4.54
CA ALA A 180 0.29 6.53 -3.21
C ALA A 180 1.79 6.41 -2.87
N ALA A 181 2.40 5.24 -3.12
CA ALA A 181 3.82 5.01 -2.93
C ALA A 181 4.68 5.99 -3.75
N ALA A 182 4.35 6.20 -5.03
CA ALA A 182 5.08 7.11 -5.91
C ALA A 182 4.99 8.56 -5.44
N ILE A 183 3.81 8.99 -5.00
CA ILE A 183 3.58 10.33 -4.44
C ILE A 183 4.42 10.52 -3.17
N TYR A 184 4.37 9.57 -2.24
CA TYR A 184 5.12 9.66 -0.98
C TYR A 184 6.64 9.59 -1.17
N VAL A 185 7.12 8.90 -2.21
CA VAL A 185 8.54 8.95 -2.62
C VAL A 185 8.87 10.34 -3.16
N TYR A 186 8.05 10.87 -4.07
CA TYR A 186 8.27 12.20 -4.66
C TYR A 186 8.32 13.30 -3.59
N MET A 187 7.41 13.24 -2.60
CA MET A 187 7.35 14.17 -1.47
C MET A 187 8.65 14.27 -0.66
N GLN A 188 9.50 13.25 -0.70
CA GLN A 188 10.78 13.25 0.02
C GLN A 188 11.92 13.90 -0.77
N PHE A 189 11.76 14.17 -2.07
CA PHE A 189 12.84 14.68 -2.93
C PHE A 189 12.57 16.05 -3.55
N ALA A 190 11.30 16.42 -3.71
CA ALA A 190 10.91 17.65 -4.38
C ALA A 190 9.96 18.47 -3.51
N ARG A 191 9.95 19.79 -3.75
CA ARG A 191 8.96 20.67 -3.12
C ARG A 191 7.57 20.24 -3.53
N ILE A 192 6.70 20.16 -2.54
CA ILE A 192 5.44 19.45 -2.64
C ILE A 192 4.35 20.45 -3.02
N SER A 193 3.58 20.16 -4.07
CA SER A 193 2.35 20.91 -4.39
C SER A 193 1.19 20.38 -3.54
N GLU A 194 0.31 21.27 -3.10
CA GLU A 194 -0.85 20.91 -2.27
C GLU A 194 -1.76 19.88 -2.94
N VAL A 195 -1.97 19.99 -4.26
CA VAL A 195 -2.75 19.04 -5.05
C VAL A 195 -2.17 17.63 -4.96
N LEU A 196 -0.85 17.51 -5.00
CA LEU A 196 -0.18 16.21 -4.91
C LEU A 196 -0.30 15.63 -3.49
N ILE A 197 -0.28 16.49 -2.46
CA ILE A 197 -0.51 16.06 -1.07
C ILE A 197 -1.90 15.49 -0.89
N LEU A 198 -2.91 16.24 -1.31
CA LEU A 198 -4.29 15.79 -1.23
C LEU A 198 -4.47 14.48 -2.00
N THR A 199 -3.91 14.40 -3.20
CA THR A 199 -3.94 13.15 -4.00
C THR A 199 -3.27 12.00 -3.25
N GLY A 200 -2.12 12.22 -2.61
CA GLY A 200 -1.44 11.22 -1.78
C GLY A 200 -2.29 10.77 -0.59
N GLN A 201 -2.92 11.70 0.12
CA GLN A 201 -3.80 11.39 1.25
C GLN A 201 -5.05 10.62 0.80
N PHE A 202 -5.70 11.04 -0.28
CA PHE A 202 -6.87 10.37 -0.84
C PHE A 202 -6.54 8.97 -1.34
N THR A 203 -5.43 8.81 -2.06
CA THR A 203 -5.00 7.48 -2.53
C THR A 203 -4.65 6.57 -1.37
N TRP A 204 -3.99 7.07 -0.32
CA TRP A 204 -3.73 6.30 0.88
C TRP A 204 -5.02 5.86 1.59
N MET A 205 -6.02 6.74 1.72
CA MET A 205 -7.33 6.40 2.26
C MET A 205 -8.06 5.37 1.38
N LEU A 206 -8.08 5.57 0.05
CA LEU A 206 -8.76 4.69 -0.91
C LEU A 206 -8.17 3.28 -0.95
N ALA A 207 -6.85 3.16 -0.85
CA ALA A 207 -6.18 1.86 -0.75
C ALA A 207 -6.73 1.03 0.42
N HIS A 208 -6.98 1.67 1.56
CA HIS A 208 -7.45 1.03 2.78
C HIS A 208 -8.97 1.00 2.93
N GLY A 209 -9.71 1.81 2.15
CA GLY A 209 -11.17 1.90 2.16
C GLY A 209 -11.87 0.78 1.39
N LYS A 210 -11.16 0.10 0.49
CA LYS A 210 -11.73 -0.89 -0.44
C LYS A 210 -12.12 -2.24 0.18
N THR A 211 -11.94 -2.44 1.49
CA THR A 211 -12.28 -3.70 2.17
C THR A 211 -13.75 -3.84 2.56
N LEU A 212 -14.60 -2.83 2.35
CA LEU A 212 -15.99 -2.80 2.87
C LEU A 212 -17.11 -3.03 1.84
N GLY A 213 -16.81 -3.43 0.60
CA GLY A 213 -17.80 -3.43 -0.47
C GLY A 213 -17.86 -4.65 -1.40
N ILE A 214 -17.29 -5.81 -1.04
CA ILE A 214 -17.38 -7.00 -1.89
C ILE A 214 -17.62 -8.22 -1.01
N GLY A 215 -18.90 -8.50 -0.79
CA GLY A 215 -19.36 -9.72 -0.13
C GLY A 215 -18.80 -10.96 -0.83
N ILE A 216 -18.15 -11.79 -0.03
CA ILE A 216 -18.10 -13.24 -0.22
C ILE A 216 -19.47 -13.78 0.17
#